data_AF-A0A9P7HZR1-F1
#
_entry.id   AF-A0A9P7HZR1-F1
#
_cell.length_a   1.000
_cell.length_b   1.000
_cell.length_c   1.000
_cell.angle_alpha   90.00
_cell.angle_beta   90.00
_cell.angle_gamma   90.00
#
_symmetry.space_group_name_H-M   'P 1'
#
loop_
_entity.id
_entity.type
_entity.pdbx_description
1 polymer ?
#
loop_
_entity_poly.entity_id
_entity_poly.type
_entity_poly.pdbx_seq_one_letter_code
_entity_poly.pdbx_strand_id
1 'polypeptide(L)'
;MRQSFGTIAALLASPSLASSLSELCTLSNLKAALPSNGTLLGIDMIPSTVTVSTAVYNASAGMGGGPMRRDSDTYAYCNVTVAYTHGTEGDTVNLKYAFPDPENFKNRFYVAGGGGYSLNTDTTGGLKYGAAAGATDGGYDAFNYSLDEKFLLGNGSINWDATYMFSYQALGEMTQIGK
;
A
#
# COMPACT_ATOMS: atom_id res chain seq x y z
N MET A 1 -20.95 43.29 -23.32
CA MET A 1 -20.98 42.69 -21.97
C MET A 1 -19.67 41.98 -21.73
N ARG A 2 -18.80 42.52 -20.87
CA ARG A 2 -17.57 41.86 -20.42
C ARG A 2 -17.95 40.90 -19.30
N GLN A 3 -17.90 39.59 -19.57
CA GLN A 3 -18.02 38.60 -18.51
C GLN A 3 -16.64 38.41 -17.88
N SER A 4 -16.55 38.76 -16.60
CA SER A 4 -15.35 38.64 -15.79
C SER A 4 -15.23 37.18 -15.34
N PHE A 5 -14.20 36.47 -15.78
CA PHE A 5 -13.88 35.14 -15.27
C PHE A 5 -13.26 35.29 -13.88
N GLY A 6 -14.05 35.04 -12.84
CA GLY A 6 -13.55 34.93 -11.47
C GLY A 6 -12.74 33.65 -11.31
N THR A 7 -11.44 33.78 -11.07
CA THR A 7 -10.57 32.69 -10.65
C THR A 7 -10.89 32.30 -9.21
N ILE A 8 -11.60 31.18 -9.03
CA ILE A 8 -11.71 30.53 -7.73
C ILE A 8 -10.41 29.77 -7.49
N ALA A 9 -9.51 30.34 -6.69
CA ALA A 9 -8.38 29.61 -6.14
C ALA A 9 -8.90 28.64 -5.08
N ALA A 10 -8.97 27.35 -5.41
CA ALA A 10 -9.20 26.31 -4.42
C ALA A 10 -7.98 26.27 -3.47
N LEU A 11 -8.19 26.64 -2.21
CA LEU A 11 -7.25 26.38 -1.13
C LEU A 11 -7.18 24.86 -0.96
N LEU A 12 -6.14 24.24 -1.51
CA LEU A 12 -5.76 22.89 -1.13
C LEU A 12 -5.36 22.95 0.36
N ALA A 13 -6.24 22.51 1.24
CA ALA A 13 -5.87 22.23 2.62
C ALA A 13 -4.77 21.16 2.55
N SER A 14 -3.53 21.54 2.81
CA SER A 14 -2.46 20.57 3.00
C SER A 14 -2.89 19.66 4.15
N PRO A 15 -2.96 18.33 3.96
CA PRO A 15 -3.20 17.44 5.08
C PRO A 15 -2.14 17.76 6.13
N SER A 16 -2.56 17.99 7.38
CA SER A 16 -1.61 18.16 8.47
C SER A 16 -0.73 16.92 8.50
N LEU A 17 0.56 17.07 8.20
CA LEU A 17 1.52 16.00 8.34
C LEU A 17 1.46 15.54 9.79
N ALA A 18 1.02 14.29 10.02
CA ALA A 18 0.94 13.74 11.36
C ALA A 18 2.31 13.90 12.03
N SER A 19 2.32 14.53 13.20
CA SER A 19 3.55 14.89 13.90
C SER A 19 4.07 13.75 14.78
N SER A 20 3.20 12.77 15.05
CA SER A 20 3.50 11.59 15.87
C SER A 20 2.84 10.34 15.29
N LEU A 21 3.36 9.18 15.70
CA LEU A 21 2.83 7.89 15.28
C LEU A 21 1.37 7.67 15.70
N SER A 22 0.95 8.17 16.86
CA SER A 22 -0.44 8.04 17.34
C SER A 22 -1.43 8.89 16.53
N GLU A 23 -1.01 10.07 16.06
CA GLU A 23 -1.80 10.87 15.12
C GLU A 23 -1.90 10.21 13.75
N LEU A 24 -0.78 9.67 13.25
CA LEU A 24 -0.74 8.97 11.97
C LEU A 24 -1.62 7.71 11.99
N CYS A 25 -1.60 6.96 13.09
CA CYS A 25 -2.37 5.72 13.29
C CYS A 25 -3.82 5.94 13.71
N THR A 26 -4.53 6.83 13.01
CA THR A 26 -5.97 6.97 13.18
C THR A 26 -6.70 6.65 11.87
N LEU A 27 -7.88 6.03 12.00
CA LEU A 27 -8.73 5.73 10.85
C LEU A 27 -9.10 7.00 10.07
N SER A 28 -9.31 8.12 10.79
CA SER A 28 -9.63 9.40 10.19
C SER A 28 -8.50 9.93 9.31
N ASN A 29 -7.26 9.96 9.84
CA ASN A 29 -6.12 10.47 9.07
C ASN A 29 -5.81 9.58 7.86
N LEU A 30 -5.87 8.26 8.02
CA LEU A 30 -5.57 7.35 6.91
C LEU A 30 -6.64 7.39 5.83
N LYS A 31 -7.93 7.50 6.18
CA LYS A 31 -8.99 7.71 5.19
C LYS A 31 -8.85 9.05 4.46
N ALA A 32 -8.47 10.10 5.17
CA ALA A 32 -8.24 11.43 4.57
C ALA A 32 -7.02 11.47 3.65
N ALA A 33 -6.04 10.58 3.88
CA ALA A 33 -4.84 10.46 3.05
C ALA A 33 -5.05 9.62 1.78
N LEU A 34 -6.16 8.87 1.65
CA LEU A 34 -6.41 8.08 0.45
C LEU A 34 -6.62 8.99 -0.77
N PRO A 35 -6.09 8.59 -1.95
CA PRO A 35 -6.40 9.29 -3.19
C PRO A 35 -7.92 9.20 -3.45
N SER A 36 -8.53 10.32 -3.83
CA SER A 36 -9.93 10.33 -4.26
C SER A 36 -10.08 9.54 -5.56
N ASN A 37 -11.19 8.81 -5.73
CA ASN A 37 -11.46 8.08 -6.97
C ASN A 37 -11.40 9.01 -8.18
N GLY A 38 -10.78 8.53 -9.26
CA GLY A 38 -10.45 9.32 -10.45
C GLY A 38 -9.10 10.05 -10.39
N THR A 39 -8.41 10.07 -9.25
CA THR A 39 -7.01 10.57 -9.14
C THR A 39 -6.04 9.63 -9.85
N LEU A 40 -6.19 8.33 -9.62
CA LEU A 40 -5.40 7.28 -10.25
C LEU A 40 -6.29 6.57 -11.28
N LEU A 41 -5.88 6.60 -12.55
CA LEU A 41 -6.68 6.02 -13.63
C LEU A 41 -6.81 4.51 -13.45
N GLY A 42 -8.05 4.01 -13.49
CA GLY A 42 -8.34 2.57 -13.36
C GLY A 42 -8.32 2.05 -11.92
N ILE A 43 -8.05 2.89 -10.92
CA ILE A 43 -8.03 2.51 -9.50
C ILE A 43 -9.13 3.26 -8.76
N ASP A 44 -10.05 2.49 -8.18
CA ASP A 44 -11.06 2.99 -7.27
C ASP A 44 -10.79 2.47 -5.86
N MET A 45 -10.47 3.39 -4.94
CA MET A 45 -10.24 3.04 -3.54
C MET A 45 -11.54 2.56 -2.89
N ILE A 46 -11.42 1.66 -1.90
CA ILE A 46 -12.55 1.20 -1.09
C ILE A 46 -12.34 1.67 0.36
N PRO A 47 -12.66 2.94 0.72
CA PRO A 47 -12.32 3.51 2.03
C PRO A 47 -12.94 2.76 3.23
N SER A 48 -14.01 1.99 3.03
CA SER A 48 -14.62 1.18 4.10
C SER A 48 -13.73 0.02 4.55
N THR A 49 -12.76 -0.40 3.73
CA THR A 49 -11.82 -1.50 4.03
C THR A 49 -10.61 -1.07 4.85
N VAL A 50 -10.42 0.25 5.06
CA VAL A 50 -9.29 0.74 5.82
C VAL A 50 -9.35 0.19 7.23
N THR A 51 -8.34 -0.59 7.61
CA THR A 51 -8.11 -0.96 9.00
C THR A 51 -6.74 -0.49 9.44
N VAL A 52 -6.67 -0.12 10.71
CA VAL A 52 -5.47 0.41 11.34
C VAL A 52 -5.18 -0.51 12.51
N SER A 53 -4.04 -1.19 12.49
CA SER A 53 -3.53 -1.73 13.74
C SER A 53 -3.02 -0.54 14.54
N THR A 54 -3.51 -0.36 15.75
CA THR A 54 -2.90 0.56 16.75
C THR A 54 -1.38 0.49 16.64
N ALA A 55 -0.73 1.66 16.76
CA ALA A 55 0.73 1.80 16.66
C ALA A 55 1.47 0.60 17.26
N VAL A 56 2.28 -0.06 16.43
CA VAL A 56 3.09 -1.19 16.85
C VAL A 56 4.40 -0.62 17.37
N TYR A 57 4.78 -1.03 18.58
CA TYR A 57 6.02 -0.60 19.23
C TYR A 57 6.96 -1.78 19.42
N ASN A 58 8.25 -1.50 19.47
CA ASN A 58 9.31 -2.48 19.74
C ASN A 58 9.34 -3.67 18.75
N ALA A 59 9.00 -3.44 17.49
CA ALA A 59 8.98 -4.50 16.49
C ALA A 59 10.35 -4.70 15.84
N SER A 60 10.74 -5.96 15.63
CA SER A 60 11.86 -6.29 14.74
C SER A 60 11.43 -6.13 13.28
N ALA A 61 12.26 -5.49 12.45
CA ALA A 61 12.01 -5.45 11.02
C ALA A 61 12.26 -6.82 10.40
N GLY A 62 11.37 -7.23 9.50
CA GLY A 62 11.50 -8.42 8.68
C GLY A 62 12.77 -8.38 7.83
N MET A 63 13.27 -9.57 7.52
CA MET A 63 14.38 -9.75 6.60
C MET A 63 13.88 -9.42 5.17
N GLY A 64 13.91 -8.14 4.78
CA GLY A 64 13.68 -7.75 3.39
C GLY A 64 14.57 -8.53 2.43
N GLY A 65 14.16 -8.69 1.16
CA GLY A 65 14.74 -9.64 0.18
C GLY A 65 16.20 -9.40 -0.28
N GLY A 66 17.06 -8.83 0.56
CA GLY A 66 18.48 -8.58 0.30
C GLY A 66 19.42 -9.24 1.32
N PRO A 67 20.75 -9.20 1.08
CA PRO A 67 21.73 -9.94 1.86
C PRO A 67 21.77 -9.53 3.34
N MET A 68 22.09 -10.57 4.13
CA MET A 68 21.88 -10.75 5.55
C MET A 68 22.63 -9.75 6.46
N ARG A 69 21.99 -8.63 6.81
CA ARG A 69 22.29 -7.92 8.06
C ARG A 69 21.19 -8.26 9.04
N ARG A 70 21.53 -8.96 10.14
CA ARG A 70 20.63 -9.04 11.29
C ARG A 70 20.51 -7.64 11.83
N ASP A 71 19.34 -7.08 11.64
CA ASP A 71 18.95 -5.86 12.30
C ASP A 71 18.45 -6.23 13.69
N SER A 72 19.13 -5.74 14.73
CA SER A 72 18.72 -5.93 16.12
C SER A 72 17.93 -4.74 16.64
N ASP A 73 17.74 -3.71 15.82
CA ASP A 73 17.01 -2.52 16.20
C ASP A 73 15.51 -2.83 16.27
N THR A 74 14.83 -2.07 17.10
CA THR A 74 13.38 -2.13 17.22
C THR A 74 12.76 -0.87 16.63
N TYR A 75 11.59 -1.05 16.02
CA TYR A 75 10.90 -0.02 15.28
C TYR A 75 9.49 0.20 15.81
N ALA A 76 9.06 1.45 15.74
CA ALA A 76 7.67 1.84 15.93
C ALA A 76 7.07 2.20 14.56
N TYR A 77 5.88 1.64 14.26
CA TYR A 77 5.24 1.84 12.96
C TYR A 77 3.73 1.66 13.03
N CYS A 78 3.06 2.15 11.99
CA CYS A 78 1.64 2.00 11.77
C CYS A 78 1.38 0.92 10.74
N ASN A 79 0.66 -0.14 11.12
CA ASN A 79 0.23 -1.16 10.17
C ASN A 79 -1.16 -0.81 9.65
N VAL A 80 -1.27 -0.66 8.34
CA VAL A 80 -2.48 -0.23 7.66
C VAL A 80 -2.83 -1.26 6.62
N THR A 81 -4.10 -1.61 6.53
CA THR A 81 -4.63 -2.33 5.38
C THR A 81 -5.70 -1.50 4.71
N VAL A 82 -5.78 -1.61 3.39
CA VAL A 82 -6.77 -0.94 2.55
C VAL A 82 -6.91 -1.74 1.27
N ALA A 83 -8.07 -1.70 0.63
CA ALA A 83 -8.28 -2.31 -0.66
C ALA A 83 -8.71 -1.30 -1.72
N TYR A 84 -8.51 -1.69 -2.98
CA TYR A 84 -9.02 -1.00 -4.16
C TYR A 84 -9.61 -2.02 -5.14
N THR A 85 -10.30 -1.52 -6.14
CA THR A 85 -10.89 -2.29 -7.24
C THR A 85 -10.61 -1.60 -8.58
N HIS A 86 -10.62 -2.38 -9.66
CA HIS A 86 -10.50 -1.88 -11.02
C HIS A 86 -11.87 -1.58 -11.65
N GLY A 87 -12.47 -0.44 -11.27
CA GLY A 87 -13.70 0.07 -11.90
C GLY A 87 -14.81 -0.97 -12.01
N THR A 88 -15.14 -1.38 -13.24
CA THR A 88 -16.24 -2.34 -13.53
C THR A 88 -15.86 -3.80 -13.40
N GLU A 89 -14.58 -4.14 -13.20
CA GLU A 89 -14.14 -5.53 -13.04
C GLU A 89 -14.59 -6.11 -11.70
N GLY A 90 -14.74 -5.26 -10.68
CA GLY A 90 -15.29 -5.65 -9.38
C GLY A 90 -14.40 -6.60 -8.58
N ASP A 91 -13.13 -6.69 -8.96
CA ASP A 91 -12.11 -7.39 -8.19
C ASP A 91 -11.81 -6.62 -6.88
N THR A 92 -11.07 -7.24 -5.97
CA THR A 92 -10.63 -6.58 -4.73
C THR A 92 -9.18 -6.91 -4.51
N VAL A 93 -8.34 -5.88 -4.53
CA VAL A 93 -6.90 -6.01 -4.32
C VAL A 93 -6.56 -5.44 -2.95
N ASN A 94 -6.02 -6.28 -2.08
CA ASN A 94 -5.71 -5.92 -0.71
C ASN A 94 -4.27 -5.46 -0.58
N LEU A 95 -4.10 -4.30 0.05
CA LEU A 95 -2.82 -3.67 0.33
C LEU A 95 -2.54 -3.70 1.82
N LYS A 96 -1.27 -3.86 2.16
CA LYS A 96 -0.72 -3.66 3.49
C LYS A 96 0.34 -2.58 3.40
N TYR A 97 0.39 -1.69 4.37
CA TYR A 97 1.45 -0.70 4.52
C TYR A 97 2.00 -0.69 5.95
N ALA A 98 3.31 -0.48 6.08
CA ALA A 98 3.94 -0.06 7.32
C ALA A 98 4.44 1.37 7.16
N PHE A 99 3.84 2.30 7.90
CA PHE A 99 4.32 3.67 7.98
C PHE A 99 5.21 3.81 9.23
N PRO A 100 6.51 4.15 9.10
CA PRO A 100 7.36 4.33 10.27
C PRO A 100 6.85 5.50 11.12
N ASP A 101 7.33 5.56 12.36
CA ASP A 101 7.22 6.77 13.16
C ASP A 101 7.65 8.00 12.33
N PRO A 102 6.86 9.08 12.27
CA PRO A 102 7.20 10.30 11.54
C PRO A 102 8.60 10.83 11.83
N GLU A 103 9.12 10.69 13.07
CA GLU A 103 10.47 11.12 13.43
C GLU A 103 11.57 10.30 12.73
N ASN A 104 11.27 9.05 12.36
CA ASN A 104 12.19 8.13 11.69
C ASN A 104 12.00 8.08 10.16
N PHE A 105 10.95 8.71 9.64
CA PHE A 105 10.66 8.72 8.21
C PHE A 105 11.63 9.61 7.44
N LYS A 106 12.37 9.01 6.50
CA LYS A 106 13.40 9.67 5.68
C LYS A 106 12.92 10.01 4.27
N ASN A 107 11.61 10.20 4.10
CA ASN A 107 10.97 10.42 2.80
C ASN A 107 11.32 9.33 1.78
N ARG A 108 11.21 8.07 2.19
CA ARG A 108 11.56 6.89 1.39
C ARG A 108 10.39 5.94 1.31
N PHE A 109 10.24 5.30 0.17
CA PHE A 109 9.30 4.20 -0.03
C PHE A 109 10.07 2.95 -0.43
N TYR A 110 9.78 1.83 0.20
CA TYR A 110 10.44 0.55 0.00
C TYR A 110 9.42 -0.52 -0.36
N VAL A 111 9.72 -1.27 -1.43
CA VAL A 111 8.94 -2.45 -1.81
C VAL A 111 9.90 -3.63 -1.81
N ALA A 112 9.61 -4.63 -0.99
CA ALA A 112 10.32 -5.89 -1.05
C ALA A 112 9.86 -6.68 -2.28
N GLY A 113 10.81 -7.25 -3.01
CA GLY A 113 10.50 -8.21 -4.06
C GLY A 113 9.96 -9.53 -3.48
N GLY A 114 9.25 -10.25 -4.33
CA GLY A 114 8.87 -11.65 -4.11
C GLY A 114 9.99 -12.64 -4.43
N GLY A 115 9.64 -13.92 -4.50
CA GLY A 115 10.55 -15.00 -4.88
C GLY A 115 9.79 -16.16 -5.52
N GLY A 116 10.35 -16.75 -6.59
CA GLY A 116 9.63 -17.75 -7.37
C GLY A 116 8.33 -17.17 -7.94
N TYR A 117 7.20 -17.84 -7.65
CA TYR A 117 5.85 -17.39 -8.01
C TYR A 117 5.12 -16.65 -6.87
N SER A 118 5.81 -16.30 -5.78
CA SER A 118 5.22 -15.63 -4.62
C SER A 118 5.56 -14.13 -4.60
N LEU A 119 4.61 -13.32 -4.14
CA LEU A 119 4.86 -11.92 -3.76
C LEU A 119 5.32 -11.84 -2.30
N ASN A 120 5.96 -10.73 -1.94
CA ASN A 120 6.30 -10.48 -0.54
C ASN A 120 5.05 -10.12 0.26
N THR A 121 4.96 -10.59 1.50
CA THR A 121 3.82 -10.35 2.39
C THR A 121 4.17 -9.47 3.60
N ASP A 122 5.45 -9.19 3.82
CA ASP A 122 6.01 -8.40 4.91
C ASP A 122 6.17 -6.93 4.49
N THR A 123 5.69 -6.02 5.34
CA THR A 123 5.76 -4.57 5.11
C THR A 123 6.82 -3.89 5.95
N THR A 124 7.56 -4.59 6.79
CA THR A 124 8.46 -4.01 7.79
C THR A 124 9.90 -3.88 7.33
N GLY A 125 10.28 -4.54 6.23
CA GLY A 125 11.66 -4.51 5.70
C GLY A 125 12.20 -3.11 5.35
N GLY A 126 11.32 -2.12 5.17
CA GLY A 126 11.66 -0.71 4.91
C GLY A 126 12.01 0.11 6.15
N LEU A 127 11.59 -0.31 7.35
CA LEU A 127 11.67 0.49 8.57
C LEU A 127 13.12 0.86 8.93
N LYS A 128 14.06 -0.08 8.76
CA LYS A 128 15.50 0.13 8.97
C LYS A 128 16.14 1.17 8.07
N TYR A 129 15.49 1.49 6.96
CA TYR A 129 15.92 2.52 6.03
C TYR A 129 15.21 3.85 6.27
N GLY A 130 14.34 3.94 7.28
CA GLY A 130 13.42 5.06 7.48
C GLY A 130 12.41 5.18 6.35
N ALA A 131 11.98 4.05 5.78
CA ALA A 131 11.06 4.02 4.65
C ALA A 131 9.67 3.51 5.08
N ALA A 132 8.63 4.11 4.50
CA ALA A 132 7.33 3.45 4.41
C ALA A 132 7.45 2.27 3.45
N ALA A 133 6.70 1.21 3.69
CA ALA A 133 6.77 0.01 2.86
C ALA A 133 5.41 -0.64 2.68
N GLY A 134 5.24 -1.33 1.55
CA GLY A 134 3.97 -1.92 1.15
C GLY A 134 4.07 -3.35 0.65
N ALA A 135 2.97 -4.09 0.77
CA ALA A 135 2.75 -5.41 0.20
C ALA A 135 1.31 -5.51 -0.36
N THR A 136 1.10 -6.38 -1.35
CA THR A 136 -0.20 -6.57 -2.04
C THR A 136 -0.48 -8.05 -2.25
N ASP A 137 -1.76 -8.43 -2.23
CA ASP A 137 -2.22 -9.79 -2.58
C ASP A 137 -2.49 -9.97 -4.07
N GLY A 138 -2.35 -8.90 -4.87
CA GLY A 138 -2.58 -8.90 -6.30
C GLY A 138 -4.00 -9.30 -6.73
N GLY A 139 -4.99 -9.28 -5.84
CA GLY A 139 -6.37 -9.67 -6.13
C GLY A 139 -6.61 -11.18 -6.29
N TYR A 140 -5.57 -12.01 -6.22
CA TYR A 140 -5.66 -13.47 -6.29
C TYR A 140 -5.33 -14.16 -4.95
N ASP A 141 -5.26 -13.38 -3.86
CA ASP A 141 -4.88 -13.81 -2.51
C ASP A 141 -3.40 -14.26 -2.40
N ALA A 142 -2.49 -13.46 -2.98
CA ALA A 142 -1.04 -13.72 -2.92
C ALA A 142 -0.44 -13.69 -1.50
N PHE A 143 -1.22 -13.26 -0.49
CA PHE A 143 -0.80 -13.38 0.90
C PHE A 143 -0.82 -14.84 1.40
N ASN A 144 -1.61 -15.71 0.78
CA ASN A 144 -1.74 -17.11 1.18
C ASN A 144 -1.31 -18.09 0.07
N TYR A 145 -1.20 -17.63 -1.18
CA TYR A 145 -0.93 -18.49 -2.34
C TYR A 145 0.15 -17.92 -3.26
N SER A 146 0.88 -18.78 -3.96
CA SER A 146 1.72 -18.37 -5.09
C SER A 146 0.92 -18.35 -6.40
N LEU A 147 1.43 -17.66 -7.42
CA LEU A 147 0.75 -17.54 -8.71
C LEU A 147 0.50 -18.91 -9.34
N ASP A 148 1.41 -19.87 -9.24
CA ASP A 148 1.25 -21.21 -9.83
C ASP A 148 0.06 -22.00 -9.23
N GLU A 149 -0.37 -21.68 -8.01
CA GLU A 149 -1.59 -22.24 -7.42
C GLU A 149 -2.88 -21.57 -7.92
N LYS A 150 -2.77 -20.36 -8.48
CA LYS A 150 -3.88 -19.52 -8.96
C LYS A 150 -3.84 -19.23 -10.46
N PHE A 151 -2.86 -19.82 -11.17
CA PHE A 151 -2.59 -19.55 -12.57
C PHE A 151 -3.72 -20.02 -13.49
N LEU A 152 -4.45 -21.07 -13.08
CA LEU A 152 -5.60 -21.58 -13.81
C LEU A 152 -6.90 -21.28 -13.07
N LEU A 153 -7.93 -20.93 -13.84
CA LEU A 153 -9.31 -20.90 -13.38
C LEU A 153 -9.84 -22.32 -13.20
N GLY A 154 -10.98 -22.48 -12.52
CA GLY A 154 -11.60 -23.79 -12.28
C GLY A 154 -11.96 -24.58 -13.55
N ASN A 155 -12.05 -23.91 -14.70
CA ASN A 155 -12.26 -24.53 -16.01
C ASN A 155 -10.95 -24.91 -16.74
N GLY A 156 -9.79 -24.71 -16.12
CA GLY A 156 -8.47 -24.99 -16.68
C GLY A 156 -7.91 -23.95 -17.65
N SER A 157 -8.63 -22.85 -17.90
CA SER A 157 -8.09 -21.72 -18.67
C SER A 157 -7.18 -20.84 -17.81
N ILE A 158 -6.28 -20.08 -18.47
CA ILE A 158 -5.37 -19.16 -17.78
C ILE A 158 -6.18 -18.05 -17.09
N ASN A 159 -5.84 -17.80 -15.83
CA ASN A 159 -6.26 -16.62 -15.09
C ASN A 159 -5.38 -15.43 -15.48
N TRP A 160 -5.79 -14.72 -16.53
CA TRP A 160 -5.03 -13.59 -17.06
C TRP A 160 -4.95 -12.42 -16.08
N ASP A 161 -6.00 -12.18 -15.30
CA ASP A 161 -6.04 -11.11 -14.31
C ASP A 161 -4.96 -11.36 -13.24
N ALA A 162 -4.91 -12.55 -12.64
CA ALA A 162 -3.85 -12.91 -11.70
C ALA A 162 -2.45 -12.86 -12.35
N THR A 163 -2.35 -13.24 -13.63
CA THR A 163 -1.10 -13.19 -14.38
C THR A 163 -0.59 -11.75 -14.55
N TYR A 164 -1.45 -10.79 -14.93
CA TYR A 164 -1.06 -9.38 -15.06
C TYR A 164 -0.74 -8.75 -13.71
N MET A 165 -1.56 -9.04 -12.70
CA MET A 165 -1.38 -8.57 -11.33
C MET A 165 -0.04 -9.01 -10.75
N PHE A 166 0.33 -10.29 -10.91
CA PHE A 166 1.64 -10.78 -10.49
C PHE A 166 2.79 -10.18 -11.30
N SER A 167 2.61 -10.03 -12.62
CA SER A 167 3.72 -9.71 -13.54
C SER A 167 4.22 -8.27 -13.43
N TYR A 168 3.31 -7.30 -13.29
CA TYR A 168 3.70 -5.88 -13.24
C TYR A 168 2.71 -4.97 -12.53
N GLN A 169 1.42 -5.31 -12.55
CA GLN A 169 0.36 -4.36 -12.23
C GLN A 169 0.23 -4.13 -10.72
N ALA A 170 0.09 -5.18 -9.91
CA ALA A 170 -0.22 -5.05 -8.49
C ALA A 170 0.83 -4.25 -7.70
N LEU A 171 2.12 -4.54 -7.92
CA LEU A 171 3.21 -3.81 -7.24
C LEU A 171 3.33 -2.36 -7.72
N GLY A 172 3.04 -2.11 -9.00
CA GLY A 172 3.02 -0.76 -9.57
C GLY A 172 1.89 0.09 -8.98
N GLU A 173 0.69 -0.46 -8.88
CA GLU A 173 -0.50 0.21 -8.35
C GLU A 173 -0.38 0.47 -6.84
N MET A 174 0.04 -0.55 -6.07
CA MET A 174 0.37 -0.38 -4.66
C MET A 174 1.39 0.74 -4.42
N THR A 175 2.39 0.88 -5.30
CA THR A 175 3.40 1.94 -5.20
C THR A 175 2.83 3.31 -5.55
N GLN A 176 1.90 3.39 -6.50
CA GLN A 176 1.20 4.64 -6.84
C GLN A 176 0.28 5.09 -5.71
N ILE A 177 -0.43 4.16 -5.06
CA ILE A 177 -1.33 4.47 -3.94
C ILE A 177 -0.55 4.86 -2.68
N GLY A 178 0.61 4.24 -2.44
CA GLY A 178 1.40 4.45 -1.22
C GLY A 178 2.30 5.70 -1.21
N LYS A 179 2.37 6.44 -2.32
CA LYS A 179 3.22 7.64 -2.49
C LYS A 179 2.37 8.89 -2.66
#